data_AF-A0A0N7M9C2-F1
#
_entry.id   AF-A0A0N7M9C2-F1
#
_cell.length_a   1.000
_cell.length_b   1.000
_cell.length_c   1.000
_cell.angle_alpha   90.00
_cell.angle_beta   90.00
_cell.angle_gamma   90.00
#
_symmetry.space_group_name_H-M   'P 1'
#
loop_
_entity.id
_entity.type
_entity.pdbx_description
1 polymer ?
#
loop_
_entity_poly.entity_id
_entity_poly.type
_entity_poly.pdbx_seq_one_letter_code
_entity_poly.pdbx_strand_id
1 'polypeptide(L)'
;MTTGKPTRLSEKLNADLDEIRKEHAALMESQLQNFRNDIQECVTHVRNTIEADTRMFLDWSGTTWQSHIDKIKFLIQISPWAVITACMVLIAATLGLTFLWSWKLSTIAASTQLERLGIQAVLHEGATYLILPPETSSMRTCSVASRLVSCIIVEPN
;
A
#
# COMPACT_ATOMS: atom_id res chain seq x y z
N MET A 1 -50.13 -9.70 -79.58
CA MET A 1 -50.39 -10.63 -80.70
C MET A 1 -50.24 -12.04 -80.16
N THR A 2 -51.31 -12.82 -80.30
CA THR A 2 -51.50 -14.16 -79.75
C THR A 2 -50.50 -15.16 -80.34
N THR A 3 -49.75 -15.80 -79.46
CA THR A 3 -48.78 -16.87 -79.76
C THR A 3 -49.53 -18.13 -80.24
N GLY A 4 -49.46 -18.41 -81.54
CA GLY A 4 -49.88 -19.69 -82.10
C GLY A 4 -48.95 -20.81 -81.65
N LYS A 5 -49.51 -21.99 -81.34
CA LYS A 5 -48.74 -23.19 -80.98
C LYS A 5 -47.71 -23.51 -82.09
N PRO A 6 -46.43 -23.73 -81.75
CA PRO A 6 -45.40 -24.06 -82.74
C PRO A 6 -45.72 -25.42 -83.38
N THR A 7 -45.91 -25.42 -84.69
CA THR A 7 -46.27 -26.62 -85.50
C THR A 7 -45.05 -27.40 -85.98
N ARG A 8 -43.83 -26.86 -85.85
CA ARG A 8 -42.56 -27.52 -86.19
C ARG A 8 -41.73 -27.85 -84.95
N LEU A 9 -41.19 -29.07 -84.89
CA LEU A 9 -40.42 -29.59 -83.75
C LEU A 9 -39.24 -28.68 -83.34
N SER A 10 -38.57 -28.07 -84.33
CA SER A 10 -37.43 -27.15 -84.11
C SER A 10 -37.81 -25.87 -83.38
N GLU A 11 -39.02 -25.36 -83.62
CA GLU A 11 -39.51 -24.12 -82.97
C GLU A 11 -39.94 -24.40 -81.53
N LYS A 12 -40.53 -25.58 -81.29
CA LYS A 12 -40.82 -26.06 -79.93
C LYS A 12 -39.53 -26.31 -79.13
N LEU A 13 -38.52 -26.95 -79.73
CA LEU A 13 -37.25 -27.20 -79.06
C LEU A 13 -36.53 -25.90 -78.69
N ASN A 14 -36.59 -24.90 -79.57
CA ASN A 14 -35.98 -23.60 -79.30
C ASN A 14 -36.71 -22.85 -78.17
N ALA A 15 -38.05 -22.94 -78.11
CA ALA A 15 -38.84 -22.37 -77.03
C ALA A 15 -38.55 -23.03 -75.67
N ASP A 16 -38.48 -24.37 -75.63
CA ASP A 16 -38.15 -25.11 -74.41
C ASP A 16 -36.71 -24.79 -73.93
N LEU A 17 -35.76 -24.65 -74.87
CA LEU A 17 -34.38 -24.29 -74.54
C LEU A 17 -34.26 -22.85 -74.01
N ASP A 18 -35.04 -21.91 -74.56
CA ASP A 18 -35.14 -20.55 -74.03
C ASP A 18 -35.80 -20.50 -72.64
N GLU A 19 -36.78 -21.37 -72.38
CA GLU A 19 -37.42 -21.49 -71.07
C GLU A 19 -36.45 -22.04 -70.02
N ILE A 20 -35.73 -23.12 -70.33
CA ILE A 20 -34.67 -23.66 -69.46
C ILE A 20 -33.60 -22.61 -69.19
N ARG A 21 -33.20 -21.83 -70.22
CA ARG A 21 -32.19 -20.79 -70.07
C ARG A 21 -32.65 -19.67 -69.14
N LYS A 22 -33.94 -19.29 -69.21
CA LYS A 22 -34.55 -18.31 -68.29
C LYS A 22 -34.65 -18.84 -66.87
N GLU A 23 -35.05 -20.10 -66.70
CA GLU A 23 -35.15 -20.73 -65.38
C GLU A 23 -33.76 -20.84 -64.71
N HIS A 24 -32.74 -21.26 -65.46
CA HIS A 24 -31.36 -21.27 -64.98
C HIS A 24 -30.85 -19.87 -64.63
N ALA A 25 -31.15 -18.85 -65.45
CA ALA A 25 -30.77 -17.47 -65.15
C ALA A 25 -31.44 -16.97 -63.86
N ALA A 26 -32.74 -17.25 -63.68
CA ALA A 26 -33.48 -16.88 -62.47
C ALA A 26 -32.95 -17.61 -61.23
N LEU A 27 -32.59 -18.89 -61.35
CA LEU A 27 -31.98 -19.65 -60.27
C LEU A 27 -30.63 -19.04 -59.87
N MET A 28 -29.76 -18.73 -60.84
CA MET A 28 -28.47 -18.09 -60.58
C MET A 28 -28.63 -16.72 -59.93
N GLU A 29 -29.60 -15.92 -60.38
CA GLU A 29 -29.90 -14.62 -59.78
C GLU A 29 -30.32 -14.77 -58.31
N SER A 30 -31.20 -15.74 -58.02
CA SER A 30 -31.64 -16.02 -56.65
C SER A 30 -30.47 -16.46 -55.74
N GLN A 31 -29.56 -17.30 -56.27
CA GLN A 31 -28.38 -17.76 -55.54
C GLN A 31 -27.40 -16.61 -55.28
N LEU A 32 -27.16 -15.74 -56.26
CA LEU A 32 -26.32 -14.57 -56.10
C LEU A 32 -26.89 -13.58 -55.09
N GLN A 33 -28.22 -13.42 -55.08
CA GLN A 33 -28.90 -12.54 -54.14
C GLN A 33 -28.83 -13.08 -52.71
N ASN A 34 -29.05 -14.39 -52.52
CA ASN A 34 -28.88 -15.03 -51.22
C ASN A 34 -27.42 -14.93 -50.74
N PHE A 35 -26.45 -15.23 -51.60
CA PHE A 35 -25.03 -15.10 -51.27
C PHE A 35 -24.65 -13.67 -50.88
N ARG A 36 -25.20 -12.67 -51.57
CA ARG A 36 -25.01 -11.26 -51.21
C ARG A 36 -25.59 -10.94 -49.83
N ASN A 37 -26.78 -11.43 -49.53
CA ASN A 37 -27.42 -11.22 -48.23
C ASN A 37 -26.61 -11.88 -47.11
N ASP A 38 -26.13 -13.11 -47.32
CA ASP A 38 -25.29 -13.84 -46.36
C ASP A 38 -23.98 -13.07 -46.09
N ILE A 39 -23.32 -12.54 -47.13
CA ILE A 39 -22.13 -11.70 -46.95
C ILE A 39 -22.48 -10.45 -46.13
N GLN A 40 -23.58 -9.78 -46.45
CA GLN A 40 -23.97 -8.54 -45.78
C GLN A 40 -24.31 -8.78 -44.31
N GLU A 41 -24.97 -9.89 -44.00
CA GLU A 41 -25.25 -10.34 -42.64
C GLU A 41 -23.95 -10.68 -41.90
N CYS A 42 -23.05 -11.46 -42.52
CA CYS A 42 -21.76 -11.81 -41.96
C CYS A 42 -20.92 -10.58 -41.63
N VAL A 43 -20.83 -9.62 -42.56
CA VAL A 43 -20.08 -8.36 -42.36
C VAL A 43 -20.70 -7.55 -41.22
N THR A 44 -22.03 -7.48 -41.13
CA THR A 44 -22.72 -6.77 -40.05
C THR A 44 -22.47 -7.43 -38.70
N HIS A 45 -22.54 -8.77 -38.65
CA HIS A 45 -22.24 -9.54 -37.45
C HIS A 45 -20.79 -9.32 -37.00
N VAL A 46 -19.82 -9.48 -37.90
CA VAL A 46 -18.39 -9.27 -37.61
C VAL A 46 -18.13 -7.85 -37.11
N ARG A 47 -18.72 -6.84 -37.76
CA ARG A 47 -18.60 -5.45 -37.31
C ARG A 47 -19.11 -5.27 -35.89
N ASN A 48 -20.29 -5.81 -35.57
CA ASN A 48 -20.89 -5.69 -34.25
C ASN A 48 -20.06 -6.42 -33.18
N THR A 49 -19.53 -7.60 -33.49
CA THR A 49 -18.64 -8.36 -32.60
C THR A 49 -17.36 -7.56 -32.32
N ILE A 50 -16.70 -7.03 -33.36
CA ILE A 50 -15.49 -6.23 -33.19
C ILE A 50 -15.77 -4.99 -32.34
N GLU A 51 -16.88 -4.29 -32.58
CA GLU A 51 -17.27 -3.12 -31.80
C GLU A 51 -17.53 -3.45 -30.32
N ALA A 52 -18.23 -4.55 -30.06
CA ALA A 52 -18.51 -5.03 -28.71
C ALA A 52 -17.23 -5.44 -27.98
N ASP A 53 -16.37 -6.25 -28.61
CA ASP A 53 -15.11 -6.71 -28.04
C ASP A 53 -14.17 -5.54 -27.76
N THR A 54 -14.10 -4.57 -28.69
CA THR A 54 -13.28 -3.37 -28.51
C THR A 54 -13.76 -2.54 -27.32
N ARG A 55 -15.08 -2.34 -27.19
CA ARG A 55 -15.66 -1.64 -26.04
C ARG A 55 -15.38 -2.36 -24.72
N MET A 56 -15.57 -3.67 -24.69
CA MET A 56 -15.32 -4.49 -23.50
C MET A 56 -13.84 -4.46 -23.10
N PHE A 57 -12.93 -4.56 -24.08
CA PHE A 57 -11.50 -4.45 -23.84
C PHE A 57 -11.11 -3.08 -23.29
N LEU A 58 -11.64 -2.00 -23.86
CA LEU A 58 -11.37 -0.64 -23.39
C LEU A 58 -11.88 -0.43 -21.96
N ASP A 59 -13.09 -0.87 -21.65
CA ASP A 59 -13.68 -0.79 -20.30
C ASP A 59 -12.88 -1.61 -19.27
N TRP A 60 -12.57 -2.87 -19.61
CA TRP A 60 -11.76 -3.74 -18.77
C TRP A 60 -10.34 -3.18 -18.55
N SER A 61 -9.71 -2.65 -19.61
CA SER A 61 -8.39 -2.05 -19.51
C SER A 61 -8.41 -0.80 -18.63
N GLY A 62 -9.41 0.07 -18.78
CA GLY A 62 -9.56 1.28 -17.98
C GLY A 62 -9.73 0.98 -16.49
N THR A 63 -10.62 0.06 -16.15
CA THR A 63 -10.88 -0.36 -14.77
C THR A 63 -9.68 -1.05 -14.14
N THR A 64 -9.01 -1.95 -14.88
CA THR A 64 -7.80 -2.63 -14.42
C THR A 64 -6.67 -1.62 -14.18
N TRP A 65 -6.46 -0.68 -15.11
CA TRP A 65 -5.43 0.35 -15.00
C TRP A 65 -5.68 1.29 -13.82
N GLN A 66 -6.93 1.69 -13.59
CA GLN A 66 -7.32 2.47 -12.41
C GLN A 66 -7.01 1.72 -11.11
N SER A 67 -7.35 0.42 -11.04
CA SER A 67 -7.03 -0.40 -9.86
C SER A 67 -5.52 -0.47 -9.58
N HIS A 68 -4.69 -0.60 -10.63
CA HIS A 68 -3.24 -0.59 -10.47
C HIS A 68 -2.72 0.79 -10.02
N ILE A 69 -3.24 1.88 -10.60
CA ILE A 69 -2.86 3.24 -10.21
C ILE A 69 -3.23 3.51 -8.75
N ASP A 70 -4.41 3.10 -8.29
CA ASP A 70 -4.85 3.32 -6.91
C ASP A 70 -4.00 2.54 -5.91
N LYS A 71 -3.63 1.29 -6.24
CA LYS A 71 -2.68 0.51 -5.45
C LYS A 71 -1.30 1.17 -5.38
N ILE A 72 -0.79 1.66 -6.51
CA ILE A 72 0.50 2.35 -6.57
C ILE A 72 0.46 3.64 -5.75
N LYS A 73 -0.59 4.44 -5.86
CA LYS A 73 -0.79 5.66 -5.06
C LYS A 73 -0.80 5.35 -3.57
N PHE A 74 -1.53 4.31 -3.16
CA PHE A 74 -1.58 3.87 -1.76
C PHE A 74 -0.19 3.46 -1.24
N LEU A 75 0.56 2.67 -2.02
CA LEU A 75 1.91 2.24 -1.66
C LEU A 75 2.89 3.43 -1.58
N ILE A 76 2.83 4.36 -2.54
CA ILE A 76 3.66 5.58 -2.54
C ILE A 76 3.29 6.48 -1.37
N GLN A 77 2.00 6.61 -1.05
CA GLN A 77 1.55 7.46 0.04
C GLN A 77 1.94 6.88 1.40
N ILE A 78 1.83 5.58 1.61
CA ILE A 78 2.10 4.96 2.92
C ILE A 78 3.59 4.76 3.19
N SER A 79 4.39 4.47 2.15
CA SER A 79 5.81 4.16 2.29
C SER A 79 6.59 5.21 3.12
N PRO A 80 6.50 6.52 2.83
CA PRO A 80 7.22 7.53 3.62
C PRO A 80 6.76 7.59 5.08
N TRP A 81 5.44 7.53 5.34
CA TRP A 81 4.90 7.62 6.71
C TRP A 81 5.22 6.39 7.55
N ALA A 82 5.22 5.20 6.95
CA ALA A 82 5.61 3.97 7.62
C ALA A 82 7.10 4.01 8.05
N VAL A 83 7.98 4.51 7.18
CA VAL A 83 9.41 4.67 7.50
C VAL A 83 9.63 5.72 8.59
N ILE A 84 8.97 6.89 8.46
CA ILE A 84 9.09 7.97 9.46
C ILE A 84 8.62 7.50 10.84
N THR A 85 7.47 6.82 10.92
CA THR A 85 6.93 6.32 12.19
C THR A 85 7.85 5.27 12.82
N ALA A 86 8.39 4.34 12.04
CA ALA A 86 9.36 3.36 12.52
C ALA A 86 10.64 4.03 13.07
N CYS A 87 11.19 5.02 12.36
CA CYS A 87 12.34 5.78 12.84
C CYS A 87 12.04 6.55 14.14
N MET A 88 10.88 7.20 14.22
CA MET A 88 10.49 7.97 15.41
C MET A 88 10.32 7.07 16.64
N VAL A 89 9.72 5.89 16.49
CA VAL A 89 9.59 4.91 17.58
C VAL A 89 10.96 4.44 18.04
N LEU A 90 11.88 4.17 17.11
CA LEU A 90 13.24 3.73 17.45
C LEU A 90 14.01 4.82 18.21
N ILE A 91 13.92 6.08 17.77
CA ILE A 91 14.54 7.22 18.47
C ILE A 91 13.93 7.37 19.87
N ALA A 92 12.61 7.36 19.99
CA ALA A 92 11.93 7.48 21.29
C ALA A 92 12.33 6.35 22.27
N ALA A 93 12.45 5.12 21.77
CA ALA A 93 12.89 3.98 22.57
C ALA A 93 14.33 4.15 23.05
N THR A 94 15.26 4.55 22.17
CA THR A 94 16.66 4.76 22.55
C THR A 94 16.83 5.90 23.56
N LEU A 95 16.10 7.01 23.38
CA LEU A 95 16.11 8.14 24.32
C LEU A 95 15.52 7.74 25.68
N GLY A 96 14.38 7.04 25.69
CA GLY A 96 13.76 6.56 26.93
C GLY A 96 14.65 5.58 27.68
N LEU A 97 15.28 4.63 26.97
CA LEU A 97 16.24 3.70 27.57
C LEU A 97 17.42 4.45 28.19
N THR A 98 18.03 5.39 27.45
CA THR A 98 19.18 6.18 27.91
C THR A 98 18.84 7.02 29.15
N PHE A 99 17.64 7.60 29.17
CA PHE A 99 17.15 8.36 30.30
C PHE A 99 16.94 7.48 31.55
N LEU A 100 16.31 6.33 31.37
CA LEU A 100 16.09 5.36 32.46
C LEU A 100 17.41 4.83 33.03
N TRP A 101 18.39 4.52 32.16
CA TRP A 101 19.72 4.11 32.58
C TRP A 101 20.45 5.21 33.36
N SER A 102 20.41 6.45 32.86
CA SER A 102 21.07 7.59 33.53
C SER A 102 20.45 7.88 34.90
N TRP A 103 19.12 7.79 35.01
CA TRP A 103 18.42 7.94 36.28
C TRP A 103 18.78 6.83 37.27
N LYS A 104 18.80 5.57 36.84
CA LYS A 104 19.16 4.45 37.73
C LYS A 104 20.61 4.56 38.19
N LEU A 105 21.53 4.91 37.29
CA LEU A 105 22.94 5.07 37.64
C LEU A 105 23.15 6.17 38.69
N SER A 106 22.48 7.33 38.55
CA SER A 106 22.61 8.42 39.52
C SER A 106 22.13 8.02 40.91
N THR A 107 21.02 7.27 41.01
CA THR A 107 20.51 6.78 42.29
C THR A 107 21.46 5.79 42.98
N ILE A 108 22.10 4.90 42.21
CA ILE A 108 23.02 3.88 42.74
C ILE A 108 24.38 4.50 43.10
N ALA A 109 24.87 5.45 42.30
CA ALA A 109 26.12 6.17 42.59
C ALA A 109 26.01 6.98 43.90
N ALA A 110 24.83 7.58 44.17
CA ALA A 110 24.60 8.28 45.42
C ALA A 110 24.63 7.31 46.63
N SER A 111 23.95 6.16 46.58
CA SER A 111 23.90 5.26 47.73
C SER A 111 25.26 4.62 48.07
N THR A 112 26.04 4.26 47.05
CA THR A 112 27.32 3.56 47.23
C THR A 112 28.46 4.44 47.76
N GLN A 113 28.44 5.75 47.46
CA GLN A 113 29.39 6.69 48.06
C GLN A 113 29.07 6.98 49.52
N LEU A 114 27.79 6.94 49.91
CA LEU A 114 27.36 7.14 51.28
C LEU A 114 27.62 5.91 52.17
N GLU A 115 27.40 4.70 51.66
CA GLU A 115 27.73 3.46 52.38
C GLU A 115 29.23 3.31 52.66
N ARG A 116 30.10 3.71 51.72
CA ARG A 116 31.56 3.67 51.93
C ARG A 116 32.05 4.63 53.02
N LEU A 117 31.26 5.65 53.35
CA LEU A 117 31.56 6.61 54.42
C LEU A 117 30.84 6.24 55.74
N GLY A 118 30.04 5.16 55.77
CA GLY A 118 29.29 4.75 56.96
C GLY A 118 28.14 5.68 57.32
N ILE A 119 27.71 6.54 56.39
CA ILE A 119 26.71 7.58 56.63
C ILE A 119 25.40 7.18 55.95
N GLN A 120 24.37 6.88 56.73
CA GLN A 120 23.01 6.76 56.20
C GLN A 120 22.41 8.16 56.09
N ALA A 121 22.30 8.69 54.86
CA ALA A 121 21.48 9.86 54.62
C ALA A 121 20.07 9.42 54.23
N VAL A 122 19.10 9.84 55.04
CA VAL A 122 17.68 9.71 54.70
C VAL A 122 17.25 11.03 54.07
N LEU A 123 16.90 10.97 52.79
CA LEU A 123 16.36 12.11 52.06
C LEU A 123 14.85 12.16 52.30
N HIS A 124 14.37 13.14 53.06
CA HIS A 124 12.94 13.36 53.27
C HIS A 124 12.59 14.83 52.96
N GLU A 125 11.64 15.02 52.05
CA GLU A 125 11.01 16.30 51.67
C GLU A 125 11.90 17.55 51.76
N GLY A 126 13.00 17.56 51.01
CA GLY A 126 13.82 18.76 50.81
C GLY A 126 14.90 19.01 51.86
N ALA A 127 15.07 18.13 52.85
CA ALA A 127 16.18 18.18 53.81
C ALA A 127 16.95 16.84 53.86
N THR A 128 18.28 16.94 53.96
CA THR A 128 19.17 15.78 54.12
C THR A 128 19.48 15.62 55.60
N TYR A 129 18.94 14.56 56.21
CA TYR A 129 19.24 14.23 57.61
C TYR A 129 20.38 13.22 57.63
N LEU A 130 21.50 13.62 58.24
CA LEU A 130 22.68 12.78 58.46
C LEU A 130 22.56 12.16 59.85
N ILE A 131 22.32 10.86 59.92
CA ILE A 131 22.30 10.12 61.20
C ILE A 131 23.71 9.61 61.44
N LEU A 132 24.40 10.21 62.41
CA LEU A 132 25.77 9.82 62.76
C LEU A 132 25.77 8.82 63.92
N PRO A 133 26.66 7.81 63.90
CA PRO A 133 26.87 6.95 65.04
C PRO A 133 27.45 7.77 66.22
N PRO A 134 26.82 7.70 67.41
CA PRO A 134 27.15 8.59 68.54
C PRO A 134 28.49 8.27 69.20
N GLU A 135 29.13 7.15 68.85
CA GLU A 135 30.33 6.68 69.55
C GLU A 135 31.66 7.10 68.89
N THR A 136 31.64 7.53 67.62
CA THR A 136 32.88 7.80 66.85
C THR A 136 32.91 9.16 66.15
N SER A 137 31.91 10.00 66.39
CA SER A 137 31.78 11.26 65.66
C SER A 137 31.55 12.47 66.55
N SER A 138 32.30 13.54 66.28
CA SER A 138 32.21 14.81 67.01
C SER A 138 32.07 15.97 66.03
N MET A 139 31.15 16.89 66.33
CA MET A 139 30.93 18.10 65.55
C MET A 139 31.89 19.19 66.03
N ARG A 140 32.79 19.65 65.16
CA ARG A 140 33.71 20.76 65.44
C ARG A 140 33.62 21.82 64.36
N THR A 141 33.82 23.07 64.72
CA THR A 141 33.96 24.16 63.74
C THR A 141 35.36 24.12 63.12
N CYS A 142 35.42 23.89 61.81
CA CYS A 142 36.66 23.97 61.05
C CYS A 142 36.65 25.21 60.15
N SER A 143 37.83 25.75 59.87
CA SER A 143 37.99 26.83 58.90
C SER A 143 38.28 26.23 57.53
N VAL A 144 37.34 26.35 56.59
CA VAL A 144 37.55 26.04 55.18
C VAL A 144 37.51 27.34 54.39
N ALA A 145 38.56 27.63 53.65
CA ALA A 145 38.69 28.84 52.83
C ALA A 145 38.36 30.14 53.61
N SER A 146 38.87 30.26 54.84
CA SER A 146 38.69 31.43 55.72
C SER A 146 37.26 31.67 56.23
N ARG A 147 36.36 30.67 56.08
CA ARG A 147 35.02 30.67 56.68
C ARG A 147 34.88 29.52 57.67
N LEU A 148 34.31 29.84 58.84
CA LEU A 148 33.99 28.85 59.86
C LEU A 148 32.78 28.03 59.39
N VAL A 149 32.99 26.74 59.18
CA VAL A 149 31.95 25.77 58.83
C VAL A 149 31.94 24.67 59.89
N SER A 150 30.75 24.19 60.24
CA SER A 150 30.60 23.04 61.12
C SER A 150 30.99 21.77 60.37
N CYS A 151 32.06 21.14 60.81
CA CYS A 151 32.58 19.90 60.25
C CYS A 151 32.35 18.75 61.21
N ILE A 152 32.24 17.57 60.62
CA ILE A 152 32.08 16.30 61.33
C ILE A 152 33.39 15.56 61.17
N ILE A 153 34.06 15.27 62.29
CA ILE A 153 35.23 14.39 62.29
C ILE A 153 34.73 13.01 62.70
N VAL A 154 35.03 12.03 61.86
CA VAL A 154 34.83 10.61 62.14
C VAL A 154 36.21 10.01 62.34
N GLU A 155 36.51 9.54 63.55
CA GLU A 155 37.78 8.86 63.82
C GLU A 155 37.70 7.42 63.28
N PRO A 156 38.65 7.00 62.41
CA PRO A 156 38.75 5.60 62.04
C PRO A 156 39.30 4.81 63.24
N ASN A 157 38.65 3.69 63.55
CA ASN A 157 39.16 2.72 64.53
C ASN A 157 40.45 2.05 64.03
#